data_AF-A0A2E4VHH3-F1
#
_entry.id   AF-A0A2E4VHH3-F1
#
_cell.length_a   1.000
_cell.length_b   1.000
_cell.length_c   1.000
_cell.angle_alpha   90.00
_cell.angle_beta   90.00
_cell.angle_gamma   90.00
#
_symmetry.space_group_name_H-M   'P 1'
#
loop_
_entity.id
_entity.type
_entity.pdbx_description
1 polymer ?
#
loop_
_entity_poly.entity_id
_entity_poly.type
_entity_poly.pdbx_seq_one_letter_code
_entity_poly.pdbx_strand_id
1 'polypeptide(L)' 'TVRQFTTANFDMVNHYRPQENVVRRPTSDGGQGFTFCGHHEIMIPLLAAGVKSRLVKST' A
#
# COMPACT_ATOMS: atom_id res chain seq x y z
N THR A 1 -13.72 14.16 -7.36
CA THR A 1 -12.39 13.71 -6.87
C THR A 1 -12.57 12.95 -5.58
N VAL A 2 -11.82 11.86 -5.38
CA VAL A 2 -11.83 11.09 -4.12
C VAL A 2 -10.82 11.75 -3.18
N ARG A 3 -11.28 12.18 -2.01
CA ARG A 3 -10.42 12.76 -0.95
C ARG A 3 -10.10 11.67 0.07
N GLN A 4 -8.88 11.67 0.60
CA GLN A 4 -8.38 10.66 1.55
C GLN A 4 -8.20 9.25 0.95
N PHE A 5 -7.71 9.18 -0.28
CA PHE A 5 -7.42 7.90 -0.92
C PHE A 5 -6.09 7.33 -0.40
N THR A 6 -6.10 6.07 0.03
CA THR A 6 -4.89 5.38 0.51
C THR A 6 -4.45 4.35 -0.51
N THR A 7 -3.19 4.42 -0.94
CA THR A 7 -2.61 3.50 -1.92
C THR A 7 -1.33 2.85 -1.38
N ALA A 8 -1.04 1.65 -1.87
CA ALA A 8 0.18 0.94 -1.53
C ALA A 8 0.70 0.18 -2.76
N ASN A 9 1.99 0.38 -3.09
CA ASN A 9 2.70 -0.42 -4.07
C ASN A 9 3.47 -1.57 -3.38
N PHE A 10 3.46 -2.77 -3.96
CA PHE A 10 4.12 -3.98 -3.44
C PHE A 10 5.02 -4.66 -4.49
N ASP A 11 5.62 -3.87 -5.37
CA ASP A 11 6.56 -4.40 -6.36
C ASP A 11 7.85 -4.92 -5.71
N MET A 12 8.49 -5.91 -6.35
CA MET A 12 9.79 -6.42 -5.91
C MET A 12 10.94 -5.42 -6.11
N VAL A 13 10.75 -4.46 -7.01
CA VAL A 13 11.74 -3.42 -7.37
C VAL A 13 11.03 -2.08 -7.54
N ASN A 14 11.71 -0.99 -7.20
CA ASN A 14 11.20 0.36 -7.41
C ASN A 14 11.10 0.68 -8.90
N HIS A 15 9.88 0.93 -9.37
CA HIS A 15 9.59 1.35 -10.74
C HIS A 15 8.91 2.71 -10.77
N TYR A 16 9.33 3.55 -11.72
CA TYR A 16 8.77 4.89 -11.92
C TYR A 16 7.24 4.87 -12.15
N ARG A 17 6.73 3.94 -12.97
CA ARG A 17 5.30 3.91 -13.33
C ARG A 17 4.38 3.62 -12.14
N PRO A 18 4.61 2.58 -11.33
CA PRO A 18 3.90 2.35 -10.08
C PRO A 18 4.04 3.52 -9.10
N GLN A 19 5.24 4.09 -8.98
CA GLN A 19 5.48 5.24 -8.10
C GLN A 19 4.63 6.46 -8.50
N GLU A 20 4.53 6.77 -9.79
CA GLU A 20 3.71 7.89 -10.25
C GLU A 20 2.22 7.56 -10.29
N ASN A 21 1.83 6.45 -10.91
CA ASN A 21 0.43 6.19 -11.24
C ASN A 21 -0.37 5.57 -10.10
N VAL A 22 0.28 4.91 -9.14
CA VAL A 22 -0.40 4.28 -7.98
C VAL A 22 -0.17 5.08 -6.73
N VAL A 23 1.06 5.57 -6.51
CA VAL A 23 1.41 6.24 -5.27
C VAL A 23 1.15 7.74 -5.38
N ARG A 24 1.84 8.48 -6.26
CA ARG A 24 1.82 9.95 -6.22
C ARG A 24 0.57 10.58 -6.83
N ARG A 25 0.18 10.21 -8.05
CA ARG A 25 -0.95 10.84 -8.76
C ARG A 25 -2.29 10.60 -8.05
N PRO A 26 -2.63 9.38 -7.58
CA PRO A 26 -3.91 9.14 -6.93
C PRO A 26 -4.06 9.82 -5.56
N THR A 27 -2.94 10.07 -4.86
CA THR A 27 -2.96 10.71 -3.53
C THR A 27 -2.63 12.21 -3.60
N SER A 28 -2.49 12.78 -4.81
CA SER A 28 -2.11 14.19 -5.01
C SER A 28 -3.15 15.19 -4.50
N ASP A 29 -4.44 14.82 -4.52
CA ASP A 29 -5.57 15.62 -4.00
C ASP A 29 -5.89 15.27 -2.52
N GLY A 30 -4.91 14.68 -1.81
CA GLY A 30 -4.99 14.29 -0.41
C GLY A 30 -5.15 12.78 -0.19
N GLY A 31 -4.50 12.26 0.85
CA GLY A 31 -4.45 10.82 1.14
C GLY A 31 -3.06 10.36 1.56
N GLN A 32 -2.82 9.05 1.53
CA GLN A 32 -1.53 8.46 1.91
C GLN A 32 -1.09 7.42 0.87
N GLY A 33 0.12 7.60 0.35
CA GLY A 33 0.72 6.67 -0.60
C GLY A 33 1.90 5.93 0.03
N PHE A 34 1.89 4.61 -0.05
CA PHE A 34 2.94 3.75 0.50
C PHE A 34 3.65 2.97 -0.61
N THR A 35 4.92 2.67 -0.41
CA THR A 35 5.70 1.81 -1.30
C THR A 35 6.46 0.79 -0.47
N PHE A 36 6.26 -0.47 -0.80
CA PHE A 36 6.89 -1.63 -0.19
C PHE A 36 7.67 -2.37 -1.26
N CYS A 37 8.98 -2.53 -1.05
CA CYS A 37 9.88 -3.19 -2.00
C CYS A 37 10.32 -4.53 -1.40
N GLY A 38 10.01 -5.64 -2.07
CA GLY A 38 10.38 -6.98 -1.63
C GLY A 38 9.57 -8.09 -2.27
N HIS A 39 9.87 -9.35 -1.97
CA HIS A 39 9.14 -10.50 -2.51
C HIS A 39 7.66 -10.45 -2.11
N HIS A 40 6.76 -10.31 -3.10
CA HIS A 40 5.32 -10.22 -2.85
C HIS A 40 4.76 -11.45 -2.12
N GLU A 41 5.40 -12.61 -2.30
CA GLU A 41 5.04 -13.88 -1.65
C GLU A 41 5.19 -13.81 -0.13
N ILE A 42 6.06 -12.93 0.37
CA ILE A 42 6.23 -12.69 1.80
C ILE A 42 5.40 -11.47 2.22
N MET A 43 5.46 -10.40 1.44
CA MET A 43 4.87 -9.11 1.81
C MET A 43 3.33 -9.16 1.90
N ILE A 44 2.66 -9.84 0.98
CA ILE A 44 1.19 -9.92 0.97
C ILE A 44 0.67 -10.75 2.15
N PRO A 45 1.20 -11.96 2.44
CA PRO A 45 0.79 -12.71 3.62
C PRO A 45 1.07 -11.97 4.94
N LEU A 46 2.20 -11.26 5.04
CA LEU A 46 2.50 -10.44 6.22
C LEU A 46 1.51 -9.31 6.42
N LEU A 47 1.12 -8.61 5.34
CA LEU A 47 0.07 -7.59 5.41
C LEU A 47 -1.25 -8.19 5.90
N ALA A 48 -1.66 -9.32 5.32
CA ALA A 48 -2.89 -10.01 5.71
C ALA A 48 -2.86 -10.44 7.19
N ALA A 49 -1.73 -11.00 7.65
CA ALA A 49 -1.54 -11.40 9.04
C ALA A 49 -1.58 -10.20 9.99
N GLY A 50 -0.95 -9.08 9.62
CA GLY A 50 -0.97 -7.83 10.39
C GLY A 50 -2.37 -7.25 10.54
N VAL A 51 -3.13 -7.19 9.43
CA VAL A 51 -4.54 -6.75 9.44
C VAL A 51 -5.38 -7.68 10.33
N LYS A 52 -5.24 -9.00 10.17
CA LYS A 52 -5.96 -9.98 10.99
C LYS A 52 -5.66 -9.82 12.48
N SER A 53 -4.39 -9.67 12.83
CA SER A 53 -3.94 -9.45 14.21
C SER A 53 -4.56 -8.19 14.83
N ARG A 54 -4.64 -7.09 14.07
CA ARG A 54 -5.26 -5.84 14.53
C ARG A 54 -6.77 -5.99 14.72
N LEU A 55 -7.46 -6.68 13.82
CA LEU A 55 -8.91 -6.89 13.91
C LEU A 55 -9.28 -7.75 15.13
N VAL A 56 -8.54 -8.83 15.37
CA VAL A 56 -8.77 -9.71 16.54
C VAL A 56 -8.58 -8.97 17.86
N LYS A 57 -7.62 -8.05 17.97
CA LYS A 57 -7.40 -7.24 19.18
C LYS A 57 -8.46 -6.18 19.43
N SER A 58 -9.30 -5.88 18.45
CA SER A 58 -10.33 -4.84 18.53
C SER A 58 -11.71 -5.39 18.89
N THR A 59 -11.87 -6.72 18.97
CA THR A 59 -13.06 -7.42 19.45
C THR A 59 -12.83 -7.85 20.89
#